data_AF-A0A7Y6A3H0-F1
#
_entry.id   AF-A0A7Y6A3H0-F1
#
_cell.length_a   1.000
_cell.length_b   1.000
_cell.length_c   1.000
_cell.angle_alpha   90.00
_cell.angle_beta   90.00
_cell.angle_gamma   90.00
#
_symmetry.space_group_name_H-M   'P 1'
#
loop_
_entity.id
_entity.type
_entity.pdbx_description
1 polymer ?
#
loop_
_entity_poly.entity_id
_entity_poly.type
_entity_poly.pdbx_seq_one_letter_code
_entity_poly.pdbx_strand_id
1 'polypeptide(L)'
;MDTTNGPDDGASRLPDEPAGPASTGAGQGGFDDWSTSPTSPPPVVSSQGFGAGQWQSGAGAPPPDTSRRSLLIGIAAGAGGAVVLGALLFTLWPDSGTDDTGGPAASTTSPPVTPSQTETAVEPAVTVANRSVPATQVWTAMGVECEAGDVLAIAMSGSASHDQTPSGTVGPTGLLDPEFHQYNVDGFPDANTMTIIGSLDEDPGTFFVVGEEATYVCTKDGELYLGVNDAGVQNNSGAFEATITRTTHG
;
A
#
# COMPACT_ATOMS: atom_id res chain seq x y z
N MET A 1 -44.81 36.97 45.13
CA MET A 1 -45.88 36.79 44.14
C MET A 1 -45.23 36.02 43.00
N ASP A 2 -45.19 34.69 43.08
CA ASP A 2 -46.25 33.71 42.74
C ASP A 2 -45.82 33.06 41.40
N THR A 3 -45.01 31.99 41.43
CA THR A 3 -45.32 30.52 41.40
C THR A 3 -45.64 29.92 40.04
N THR A 4 -45.18 28.66 39.88
CA THR A 4 -45.48 27.55 38.93
C THR A 4 -44.39 27.34 37.87
N ASN A 5 -43.54 26.30 37.85
CA ASN A 5 -43.60 24.89 38.28
C ASN A 5 -44.78 24.09 37.72
N GLY A 6 -44.49 23.16 36.80
CA GLY A 6 -45.43 22.18 36.22
C GLY A 6 -44.76 21.30 35.14
N PRO A 7 -44.61 19.97 35.33
CA PRO A 7 -43.86 19.03 34.50
C PRO A 7 -44.75 18.16 33.57
N ASP A 8 -44.12 17.14 32.95
CA ASP A 8 -44.67 15.83 32.51
C ASP A 8 -44.62 15.49 31.00
N ASP A 9 -43.72 14.53 30.71
CA ASP A 9 -43.96 13.18 30.18
C ASP A 9 -44.96 12.97 29.04
N GLY A 10 -44.52 12.28 27.97
CA GLY A 10 -45.49 11.69 27.04
C GLY A 10 -44.97 11.05 25.76
N ALA A 11 -44.44 9.84 25.88
CA ALA A 11 -44.70 8.70 24.99
C ALA A 11 -44.24 8.73 23.51
N SER A 12 -43.21 7.93 23.27
CA SER A 12 -43.08 6.89 22.24
C SER A 12 -44.27 6.69 21.28
N ARG A 13 -44.03 6.92 19.98
CA ARG A 13 -44.69 6.21 18.87
C ARG A 13 -43.70 6.00 17.73
N LEU A 14 -43.18 4.78 17.61
CA LEU A 14 -42.63 4.27 16.35
C LEU A 14 -43.81 3.79 15.48
N PRO A 15 -43.86 4.12 14.18
CA PRO A 15 -44.86 3.58 13.28
C PRO A 15 -44.57 2.12 12.91
N ASP A 16 -45.65 1.35 12.81
CA ASP A 16 -45.72 -0.03 12.30
C ASP A 16 -45.06 -0.18 10.91
N GLU A 17 -44.11 -1.12 10.79
CA GLU A 17 -43.67 -1.65 9.51
C GLU A 17 -44.67 -2.69 8.98
N PRO A 18 -45.11 -2.61 7.72
CA PRO A 18 -46.01 -3.60 7.13
C PRO A 18 -45.29 -4.91 6.78
N ALA A 19 -45.98 -6.01 7.08
CA ALA A 19 -45.63 -7.38 6.77
C ALA A 19 -45.34 -7.61 5.28
N GLY A 20 -44.16 -8.16 4.98
CA GLY A 20 -43.80 -8.71 3.67
C GLY A 20 -44.46 -10.08 3.42
N PRO A 21 -44.68 -10.45 2.14
CA PRO A 21 -45.55 -11.55 1.76
C PRO A 21 -44.95 -12.94 1.95
N ALA A 22 -45.85 -13.88 2.19
CA ALA A 22 -45.63 -15.32 2.30
C ALA A 22 -44.98 -15.91 1.04
N SER A 23 -43.90 -16.67 1.24
CA SER A 23 -43.32 -17.56 0.23
C SER A 23 -43.85 -18.98 0.47
N THR A 24 -44.83 -19.38 -0.33
CA THR A 24 -45.23 -20.78 -0.52
C THR A 24 -44.41 -21.36 -1.65
N GLY A 25 -43.63 -22.41 -1.37
CA GLY A 25 -42.88 -23.15 -2.39
C GLY A 25 -42.39 -24.48 -1.86
N ALA A 26 -43.31 -25.43 -1.71
CA ALA A 26 -42.99 -26.84 -1.50
C ALA A 26 -42.43 -27.42 -2.80
N GLY A 27 -41.20 -27.93 -2.75
CA GLY A 27 -40.58 -28.72 -3.81
C GLY A 27 -39.71 -29.79 -3.17
N GLN A 28 -40.29 -30.98 -2.98
CA GLN A 28 -39.61 -32.18 -2.53
C GLN A 28 -38.84 -32.82 -3.70
N GLY A 29 -37.60 -33.23 -3.42
CA GLY A 29 -36.70 -33.98 -4.30
C GLY A 29 -35.26 -33.60 -3.92
N GLY A 30 -34.52 -34.33 -3.09
CA GLY A 30 -34.41 -35.78 -3.01
C GLY A 30 -33.20 -36.22 -3.82
N PHE A 31 -31.99 -35.89 -3.36
CA PHE A 31 -30.72 -36.54 -3.72
C PHE A 31 -29.73 -36.39 -2.54
N ASP A 32 -29.49 -37.53 -1.90
CA ASP A 32 -28.25 -38.04 -1.27
C ASP A 32 -27.18 -36.98 -0.95
N ASP A 33 -27.03 -36.61 0.33
CA ASP A 33 -26.10 -37.26 1.28
C ASP A 33 -24.66 -37.27 0.75
N TRP A 34 -23.86 -36.30 1.22
CA TRP A 34 -22.48 -36.44 1.71
C TRP A 34 -22.18 -35.24 2.62
N SER A 35 -22.73 -35.29 3.83
CA SER A 35 -22.28 -34.43 4.93
C SER A 35 -21.07 -35.08 5.59
N THR A 36 -19.86 -34.73 5.14
CA THR A 36 -18.67 -34.92 5.95
C THR A 36 -18.64 -33.84 7.02
N SER A 37 -19.10 -34.17 8.22
CA SER A 37 -18.93 -33.36 9.41
C SER A 37 -17.45 -32.99 9.60
N PRO A 38 -17.08 -31.71 9.79
CA PRO A 38 -15.76 -31.38 10.27
C PRO A 38 -15.61 -31.91 11.69
N THR A 39 -14.65 -32.81 11.88
CA THR A 39 -14.23 -33.33 13.19
C THR A 39 -13.91 -32.14 14.10
N SER A 40 -14.63 -32.00 15.21
CA SER A 40 -14.30 -31.00 16.23
C SER A 40 -12.85 -31.21 16.68
N PRO A 41 -12.03 -30.16 16.80
CA PRO A 41 -10.69 -30.28 17.36
C PRO A 41 -10.78 -30.78 18.81
N PRO A 42 -9.80 -31.56 19.30
CA PRO A 42 -9.77 -31.99 20.68
C PRO A 42 -9.70 -30.77 21.63
N PRO A 43 -10.24 -30.87 22.85
CA PRO A 43 -10.10 -29.81 23.84
C PRO A 43 -8.62 -29.56 24.12
N VAL A 44 -8.19 -28.30 23.97
CA VAL A 44 -6.87 -27.85 24.40
C VAL A 44 -6.81 -28.02 25.92
N VAL A 45 -6.02 -28.98 26.36
CA VAL A 45 -5.68 -29.17 27.77
C VAL A 45 -4.99 -27.88 28.24
N SER A 46 -5.74 -27.10 29.01
CA SER A 46 -5.21 -25.96 29.76
C SER A 46 -4.27 -26.51 30.83
N SER A 47 -2.97 -26.54 30.55
CA SER A 47 -1.96 -26.76 31.58
C SER A 47 -1.90 -25.52 32.47
N GLN A 48 -2.72 -25.56 33.53
CA GLN A 48 -2.52 -24.76 34.73
C GLN A 48 -1.13 -25.06 35.30
N GLY A 49 -0.28 -24.05 35.33
CA GLY A 49 1.08 -24.15 35.83
C GLY A 49 1.72 -22.79 36.03
N PHE A 50 1.03 -21.88 36.73
CA PHE A 50 1.65 -20.66 37.23
C PHE A 50 1.90 -20.81 38.72
N GLY A 51 3.14 -21.17 39.04
CA GLY A 51 3.69 -20.99 40.38
C GLY A 51 3.75 -19.51 40.71
N ALA A 52 3.32 -19.17 41.92
CA ALA A 52 3.59 -17.88 42.54
C ALA A 52 5.10 -17.78 42.82
N GLY A 53 5.84 -17.24 41.87
CA GLY A 53 7.23 -16.82 42.03
C GLY A 53 7.29 -15.30 42.14
N GLN A 54 7.85 -14.82 43.25
CA GLN A 54 8.11 -13.42 43.54
C GLN A 54 8.79 -12.69 42.37
N TRP A 55 8.20 -11.59 41.91
CA TRP A 55 8.94 -10.57 41.17
C TRP A 55 9.55 -9.61 42.19
N GLN A 56 10.85 -9.81 42.43
CA GLN A 56 11.71 -8.81 43.07
C GLN A 56 11.70 -7.54 42.22
N SER A 57 11.34 -6.42 42.84
CA SER A 57 11.54 -5.07 42.31
C SER A 57 13.03 -4.79 42.15
N GLY A 58 13.59 -5.11 40.98
CA GLY A 58 14.91 -4.70 40.56
C GLY A 58 14.80 -3.42 39.73
N ALA A 59 15.23 -2.29 40.29
CA ALA A 59 15.45 -1.05 39.57
C ALA A 59 16.54 -1.27 38.50
N GLY A 60 16.12 -1.66 37.30
CA GLY A 60 16.97 -1.68 36.11
C GLY A 60 17.10 -0.26 35.57
N ALA A 61 18.34 0.17 35.36
CA ALA A 61 18.70 1.46 34.80
C ALA A 61 17.95 1.77 33.49
N PRO A 62 17.65 3.05 33.20
CA PRO A 62 17.09 3.44 31.90
C PRO A 62 18.07 3.05 30.78
N PRO A 63 17.57 2.59 29.62
CA PRO A 63 18.41 2.40 28.45
C PRO A 63 19.06 3.73 28.06
N PRO A 64 20.30 3.73 27.50
CA PRO A 64 20.90 4.93 26.98
C PRO A 64 20.03 5.46 25.84
N ASP A 65 19.53 6.67 26.04
CA ASP A 65 18.89 7.53 25.06
C ASP A 65 19.83 7.69 23.84
N THR A 66 19.56 6.93 22.78
CA THR A 66 20.16 7.18 21.46
C THR A 66 19.42 8.34 20.80
N SER A 67 19.52 9.50 21.46
CA SER A 67 19.30 10.81 20.88
C SER A 67 20.23 10.94 19.67
N ARG A 68 19.71 10.58 18.50
CA ARG A 68 20.31 10.96 17.23
C ARG A 68 20.29 12.47 17.21
N ARG A 69 21.49 13.02 17.33
CA ARG A 69 21.81 14.44 17.16
C ARG A 69 21.31 14.89 15.80
N SER A 70 20.10 15.43 15.75
CA SER A 70 19.67 16.30 14.67
C SER A 70 20.54 17.55 14.76
N LEU A 71 21.53 17.61 13.87
CA LEU A 71 22.41 18.75 13.68
C LEU A 71 21.53 19.95 13.27
N LEU A 72 21.23 20.83 14.22
CA LEU A 72 20.70 22.16 13.96
C LEU A 72 21.77 22.95 13.19
N ILE A 73 21.66 22.95 11.87
CA ILE A 73 22.28 23.99 11.04
C ILE A 73 21.43 25.24 11.23
N GLY A 74 21.86 26.08 12.17
CA GLY A 74 21.35 27.44 12.31
C GLY A 74 21.67 28.23 11.04
N ILE A 75 20.65 28.51 10.23
CA ILE A 75 20.75 29.49 9.16
C ILE A 75 20.69 30.87 9.83
N ALA A 76 21.82 31.56 9.76
CA ALA A 76 21.99 32.92 10.19
C ALA A 76 20.99 33.86 9.49
N ALA A 77 20.44 34.78 10.27
CA ALA A 77 19.70 35.93 9.78
C ALA A 77 20.55 36.73 8.78
N GLY A 78 20.18 36.67 7.50
CA GLY A 78 20.67 37.55 6.45
C GLY A 78 19.57 38.53 6.06
N ALA A 79 19.54 39.67 6.72
CA ALA A 79 18.81 40.84 6.23
C ALA A 79 19.58 41.43 5.03
N GLY A 80 18.86 41.73 3.96
CA GLY A 80 19.29 42.67 2.93
C GLY A 80 19.72 42.03 1.61
N GLY A 81 19.00 42.34 0.54
CA GLY A 81 19.44 42.06 -0.83
C GLY A 81 18.31 42.22 -1.82
N ALA A 82 18.41 43.26 -2.64
CA ALA A 82 17.38 43.75 -3.54
C ALA A 82 17.20 42.90 -4.82
N VAL A 83 15.98 42.94 -5.35
CA VAL A 83 15.59 43.06 -6.77
C VAL A 83 16.67 42.73 -7.81
N VAL A 84 16.50 41.63 -8.55
CA VAL A 84 16.82 41.60 -10.00
C VAL A 84 15.74 40.81 -10.74
N LEU A 85 14.97 41.55 -11.53
CA LEU A 85 14.19 41.08 -12.66
C LEU A 85 15.15 40.60 -13.77
N GLY A 86 14.95 39.38 -14.28
CA GLY A 86 15.47 38.90 -15.56
C GLY A 86 14.60 37.73 -16.00
N ALA A 87 13.58 37.89 -16.85
CA ALA A 87 13.63 38.17 -18.28
C ALA A 87 14.46 37.14 -19.08
N LEU A 88 13.72 36.24 -19.75
CA LEU A 88 14.00 35.63 -21.06
C LEU A 88 15.26 34.74 -21.19
N LEU A 89 15.07 33.47 -21.60
CA LEU A 89 15.22 33.11 -23.02
C LEU A 89 14.80 31.66 -23.27
N PHE A 90 13.77 31.51 -24.09
CA PHE A 90 13.33 30.27 -24.72
C PHE A 90 14.30 30.01 -25.89
N THR A 91 15.26 29.10 -25.75
CA THR A 91 16.10 28.69 -26.89
C THR A 91 15.41 27.56 -27.64
N LEU A 92 14.68 27.97 -28.67
CA LEU A 92 14.32 27.17 -29.83
C LEU A 92 15.59 26.62 -30.48
N TRP A 93 15.69 25.29 -30.65
CA TRP A 93 16.62 24.73 -31.61
C TRP A 93 15.93 24.57 -32.97
N PRO A 94 16.55 25.08 -34.06
CA PRO A 94 16.03 24.93 -35.40
C PRO A 94 16.41 23.57 -35.99
N ASP A 95 15.42 23.00 -36.67
CA ASP A 95 15.57 22.03 -37.75
C ASP A 95 16.21 22.72 -38.96
N SER A 96 17.30 22.18 -39.52
CA SER A 96 17.69 22.34 -40.93
C SER A 96 19.05 21.68 -41.22
N GLY A 97 19.09 20.73 -42.16
CA GLY A 97 20.35 20.14 -42.65
C GLY A 97 20.21 19.11 -43.78
N THR A 98 19.46 19.42 -44.83
CA THR A 98 19.71 19.01 -46.24
C THR A 98 21.03 19.71 -46.72
N ASP A 99 21.93 19.23 -47.59
CA ASP A 99 21.91 18.35 -48.77
C ASP A 99 23.34 17.80 -49.10
N ASP A 100 23.37 16.84 -50.04
CA ASP A 100 24.36 16.60 -51.12
C ASP A 100 25.76 15.99 -50.87
N THR A 101 26.05 14.84 -51.52
CA THR A 101 26.80 14.80 -52.81
C THR A 101 27.04 13.33 -53.22
N GLY A 102 26.63 12.99 -54.45
CA GLY A 102 26.71 11.65 -55.01
C GLY A 102 28.12 11.11 -55.29
N GLY A 103 28.22 9.77 -55.22
CA GLY A 103 29.32 8.99 -55.76
C GLY A 103 28.78 7.68 -56.37
N PRO A 104 29.03 7.38 -57.65
CA PRO A 104 28.71 6.09 -58.24
C PRO A 104 29.92 5.17 -58.10
N ALA A 105 29.81 4.12 -57.27
CA ALA A 105 30.70 2.97 -57.37
C ALA A 105 29.97 1.72 -56.92
N ALA A 106 29.58 0.93 -57.92
CA ALA A 106 29.02 -0.40 -57.77
C ALA A 106 29.95 -1.28 -56.92
N SER A 107 29.39 -1.93 -55.91
CA SER A 107 29.91 -3.16 -55.34
C SER A 107 28.73 -4.07 -55.05
N THR A 108 28.47 -4.94 -56.02
CA THR A 108 27.53 -6.06 -55.92
C THR A 108 28.15 -7.09 -54.97
N THR A 109 27.96 -6.89 -53.67
CA THR A 109 28.26 -7.88 -52.63
C THR A 109 26.96 -8.60 -52.31
N SER A 110 26.95 -9.93 -52.44
CA SER A 110 25.82 -10.79 -52.04
C SER A 110 25.32 -10.42 -50.65
N PRO A 111 24.00 -10.34 -50.43
CA PRO A 111 23.48 -10.11 -49.09
C PRO A 111 23.96 -11.24 -48.18
N PRO A 112 24.53 -10.94 -47.00
CA PRO A 112 24.75 -11.95 -45.99
C PRO A 112 23.39 -12.58 -45.68
N VAL A 113 23.30 -13.90 -45.83
CA VAL A 113 22.18 -14.69 -45.33
C VAL A 113 22.12 -14.49 -43.83
N THR A 114 21.28 -13.55 -43.38
CA THR A 114 20.91 -13.37 -41.99
C THR A 114 20.32 -14.70 -41.54
N PRO A 115 20.94 -15.43 -40.60
CA PRO A 115 20.29 -16.58 -40.03
C PRO A 115 18.99 -16.09 -39.38
N SER A 116 17.85 -16.58 -39.88
CA SER A 116 16.59 -16.48 -39.15
C SER A 116 16.80 -17.17 -37.81
N GLN A 117 17.13 -16.39 -36.79
CA GLN A 117 16.94 -16.81 -35.42
C GLN A 117 15.44 -16.97 -35.28
N THR A 118 14.98 -18.22 -35.29
CA THR A 118 13.67 -18.58 -34.77
C THR A 118 13.76 -18.28 -33.28
N GLU A 119 13.52 -17.02 -32.93
CA GLU A 119 13.28 -16.55 -31.58
C GLU A 119 12.08 -17.34 -31.09
N THR A 120 12.38 -18.39 -30.35
CA THR A 120 11.36 -19.20 -29.68
C THR A 120 10.84 -18.30 -28.59
N ALA A 121 9.67 -17.68 -28.83
CA ALA A 121 9.01 -16.84 -27.86
C ALA A 121 8.96 -17.59 -26.52
N VAL A 122 9.70 -17.08 -25.54
CA VAL A 122 9.75 -17.66 -24.22
C VAL A 122 8.42 -17.30 -23.56
N GLU A 123 7.66 -18.31 -23.15
CA GLU A 123 6.44 -18.07 -22.38
C GLU A 123 6.81 -17.34 -21.07
N PRO A 124 6.10 -16.26 -20.71
CA PRO A 124 6.44 -15.49 -19.53
C PRO A 124 6.32 -16.35 -18.26
N ALA A 125 7.34 -16.31 -17.41
CA ALA A 125 7.34 -17.01 -16.15
C ALA A 125 6.45 -16.27 -15.13
N VAL A 126 5.68 -17.03 -14.34
CA VAL A 126 4.79 -16.49 -13.30
C VAL A 126 5.23 -16.99 -11.92
N THR A 127 5.39 -16.07 -10.98
CA THR A 127 5.73 -16.37 -9.57
C THR A 127 4.70 -15.74 -8.63
N VAL A 128 4.31 -16.46 -7.57
CA VAL A 128 3.35 -15.98 -6.56
C VAL A 128 4.00 -15.96 -5.18
N ALA A 129 3.82 -14.86 -4.44
CA ALA A 129 4.28 -14.70 -3.06
C ALA A 129 3.16 -14.16 -2.16
N ASN A 130 3.06 -14.69 -0.93
CA ASN A 130 2.20 -14.15 0.12
C ASN A 130 3.05 -13.56 1.23
N ARG A 131 2.76 -12.33 1.65
CA ARG A 131 3.55 -11.57 2.62
C ARG A 131 2.65 -10.73 3.53
N SER A 132 3.07 -10.57 4.78
CA SER A 132 2.41 -9.67 5.73
C SER A 132 3.07 -8.29 5.67
N VAL A 133 2.26 -7.23 5.70
CA VAL A 133 2.69 -5.83 5.69
C VAL A 133 2.27 -5.21 7.03
N PRO A 134 3.19 -5.12 8.01
CA PRO A 134 2.88 -4.54 9.31
C PRO A 134 2.66 -3.03 9.20
N ALA A 135 1.58 -2.51 9.79
CA ALA A 135 1.30 -1.08 9.78
C ALA A 135 2.21 -0.26 10.71
N THR A 136 3.08 -0.93 11.47
CA THR A 136 4.06 -0.33 12.39
C THR A 136 5.40 -0.01 11.72
N GLN A 137 5.49 -0.21 10.41
CA GLN A 137 6.66 0.09 9.59
C GLN A 137 6.20 0.90 8.38
N VAL A 138 6.99 1.89 7.97
CA VAL A 138 6.69 2.67 6.77
C VAL A 138 6.85 1.80 5.53
N TRP A 139 7.94 1.01 5.45
CA TRP A 139 8.24 0.11 4.35
C TRP A 139 8.61 -1.28 4.85
N THR A 140 8.22 -2.29 4.10
CA THR A 140 8.58 -3.70 4.32
C THR A 140 9.04 -4.30 3.00
N ALA A 141 10.24 -4.89 3.01
CA ALA A 141 10.79 -5.61 1.86
C ALA A 141 9.99 -6.91 1.61
N MET A 142 9.56 -7.14 0.37
CA MET A 142 8.71 -8.29 0.04
C MET A 142 9.50 -9.52 -0.41
N GLY A 143 10.79 -9.38 -0.72
CA GLY A 143 11.61 -10.43 -1.33
C GLY A 143 11.13 -10.78 -2.74
N VAL A 144 10.55 -9.81 -3.45
CA VAL A 144 10.11 -9.94 -4.84
C VAL A 144 10.94 -8.99 -5.68
N GLU A 145 11.95 -9.54 -6.34
CA GLU A 145 12.74 -8.83 -7.34
C GLU A 145 11.88 -8.59 -8.59
N CYS A 146 11.95 -7.37 -9.12
CA CYS A 146 11.31 -6.99 -10.36
C CYS A 146 12.34 -6.49 -11.37
N GLU A 147 12.24 -6.93 -12.62
CA GLU A 147 13.06 -6.43 -13.73
C GLU A 147 12.23 -5.43 -14.55
N ALA A 148 12.90 -4.48 -15.19
CA ALA A 148 12.24 -3.50 -16.05
C ALA A 148 11.39 -4.21 -17.13
N GLY A 149 10.10 -3.87 -17.20
CA GLY A 149 9.12 -4.48 -18.10
C GLY A 149 8.24 -5.56 -17.48
N ASP A 150 8.64 -6.14 -16.35
CA ASP A 150 7.82 -7.12 -15.63
C ASP A 150 6.51 -6.50 -15.12
N VAL A 151 5.52 -7.36 -14.88
CA VAL A 151 4.22 -6.96 -14.35
C VAL A 151 3.98 -7.58 -12.99
N LEU A 152 3.66 -6.73 -12.01
CA LEU A 152 3.23 -7.12 -10.67
C LEU A 152 1.71 -6.94 -10.56
N ALA A 153 0.98 -8.00 -10.24
CA ALA A 153 -0.40 -7.95 -9.80
C ALA A 153 -0.45 -8.18 -8.28
N ILE A 154 -0.97 -7.23 -7.55
CA ILE A 154 -0.94 -7.19 -6.08
C ILE A 154 -2.37 -7.10 -5.58
N ALA A 155 -2.75 -7.99 -4.66
CA ALA A 155 -4.02 -7.97 -3.96
C ALA A 155 -3.78 -7.87 -2.46
N MET A 156 -4.50 -6.99 -1.79
CA MET A 156 -4.37 -6.69 -0.37
C MET A 156 -5.63 -7.06 0.39
N SER A 157 -5.46 -7.52 1.62
CA SER A 157 -6.56 -7.78 2.55
C SER A 157 -6.14 -7.46 3.99
N GLY A 158 -7.09 -7.53 4.93
CA GLY A 158 -6.85 -7.26 6.34
C GLY A 158 -7.17 -5.82 6.74
N SER A 159 -6.65 -5.41 7.88
CA SER A 159 -6.95 -4.11 8.48
C SER A 159 -5.88 -3.69 9.47
N ALA A 160 -5.67 -2.40 9.59
CA ALA A 160 -4.77 -1.79 10.58
C ALA A 160 -5.45 -0.62 11.29
N SER A 161 -4.92 -0.21 12.44
CA SER A 161 -5.37 0.97 13.17
C SER A 161 -4.27 2.03 13.25
N HIS A 162 -4.63 3.31 13.12
CA HIS A 162 -3.70 4.44 13.13
C HIS A 162 -3.65 5.25 14.45
N ASP A 163 -4.52 4.95 15.44
CA ASP A 163 -4.61 5.74 16.68
C ASP A 163 -5.03 4.97 17.94
N GLN A 164 -5.04 3.63 17.89
CA GLN A 164 -5.49 2.75 18.97
C GLN A 164 -6.98 2.89 19.36
N THR A 165 -7.77 3.67 18.63
CA THR A 165 -9.22 3.75 18.82
C THR A 165 -9.95 2.76 17.91
N PRO A 166 -11.16 2.29 18.28
CA PRO A 166 -11.97 1.45 17.40
C PRO A 166 -12.33 2.12 16.06
N SER A 167 -12.45 3.45 16.04
CA SER A 167 -12.74 4.24 14.84
C SER A 167 -11.52 4.41 13.93
N GLY A 168 -10.30 4.21 14.45
CA GLY A 168 -9.08 4.35 13.68
C GLY A 168 -8.71 3.12 12.85
N THR A 169 -9.55 2.07 12.84
CA THR A 169 -9.32 0.88 12.01
C THR A 169 -9.73 1.12 10.56
N VAL A 170 -8.81 0.87 9.64
CA VAL A 170 -8.99 1.04 8.19
C VAL A 170 -8.60 -0.21 7.42
N GLY A 171 -9.20 -0.36 6.24
CA GLY A 171 -8.77 -1.33 5.22
C GLY A 171 -7.63 -0.80 4.35
N PRO A 172 -7.22 -1.55 3.31
CA PRO A 172 -6.08 -1.19 2.45
C PRO A 172 -6.21 0.16 1.72
N THR A 173 -7.44 0.64 1.53
CA THR A 173 -7.75 1.95 0.91
C THR A 173 -7.43 3.15 1.83
N GLY A 174 -7.21 2.90 3.13
CA GLY A 174 -6.87 3.95 4.10
C GLY A 174 -8.03 4.89 4.46
N LEU A 175 -7.67 6.08 4.93
CA LEU A 175 -8.59 7.16 5.32
C LEU A 175 -8.97 7.99 4.09
N LEU A 176 -10.27 8.16 3.86
CA LEU A 176 -10.78 8.91 2.70
C LEU A 176 -10.83 10.43 2.90
N ASP A 177 -10.60 10.91 4.12
CA ASP A 177 -10.63 12.34 4.42
C ASP A 177 -9.27 12.97 4.09
N PRO A 178 -9.20 13.93 3.14
CA PRO A 178 -7.95 14.55 2.74
C PRO A 178 -7.29 15.38 3.85
N GLU A 179 -7.98 15.69 4.95
CA GLU A 179 -7.37 16.37 6.09
C GLU A 179 -6.21 15.58 6.71
N PHE A 180 -6.20 14.26 6.54
CA PHE A 180 -5.13 13.39 7.04
C PHE A 180 -3.88 13.40 6.16
N HIS A 181 -3.93 13.90 4.91
CA HIS A 181 -2.80 13.82 3.98
C HIS A 181 -1.52 14.51 4.48
N GLN A 182 -1.63 15.42 5.45
CA GLN A 182 -0.50 16.01 6.16
C GLN A 182 0.40 14.99 6.90
N TYR A 183 -0.09 13.76 7.11
CA TYR A 183 0.64 12.67 7.76
C TYR A 183 1.26 11.67 6.76
N ASN A 184 1.06 11.87 5.46
CA ASN A 184 1.55 10.95 4.43
C ASN A 184 3.08 10.88 4.38
N VAL A 185 3.59 9.84 3.73
CA VAL A 185 5.01 9.70 3.42
C VAL A 185 5.47 10.84 2.50
N ASP A 186 6.66 11.38 2.78
CA ASP A 186 7.27 12.43 1.95
C ASP A 186 7.38 11.99 0.48
N GLY A 187 6.96 12.86 -0.44
CA GLY A 187 6.95 12.57 -1.86
C GLY A 187 5.69 11.86 -2.37
N PHE A 188 4.73 11.53 -1.50
CA PHE A 188 3.46 10.91 -1.88
C PHE A 188 2.20 11.58 -1.26
N PRO A 189 2.03 12.90 -1.40
CA PRO A 189 1.02 13.66 -0.65
C PRO A 189 -0.43 13.44 -1.11
N ASP A 190 -0.64 12.98 -2.35
CA ASP A 190 -1.97 12.94 -2.97
C ASP A 190 -2.76 11.67 -2.67
N ALA A 191 -2.10 10.62 -2.17
CA ALA A 191 -2.75 9.36 -1.81
C ALA A 191 -3.37 9.44 -0.41
N ASN A 192 -4.40 8.63 -0.16
CA ASN A 192 -5.04 8.53 1.15
C ASN A 192 -4.02 8.18 2.25
N THR A 193 -4.16 8.76 3.43
CA THR A 193 -3.37 8.35 4.60
C THR A 193 -3.73 6.92 4.99
N MET A 194 -2.74 6.14 5.46
CA MET A 194 -2.88 4.72 5.79
C MET A 194 -3.25 3.78 4.63
N THR A 195 -3.33 4.27 3.38
CA THR A 195 -3.48 3.36 2.23
C THR A 195 -2.20 2.57 2.00
N ILE A 196 -2.32 1.38 1.41
CA ILE A 196 -1.16 0.61 0.97
C ILE A 196 -0.53 1.29 -0.24
N ILE A 197 0.77 1.51 -0.15
CA ILE A 197 1.60 2.03 -1.22
C ILE A 197 2.73 1.05 -1.53
N GLY A 198 3.20 1.09 -2.77
CA GLY A 198 4.32 0.29 -3.25
C GLY A 198 5.45 1.16 -3.76
N SER A 199 6.65 0.61 -3.75
CA SER A 199 7.86 1.22 -4.30
C SER A 199 8.83 0.14 -4.79
N LEU A 200 9.74 0.51 -5.69
CA LEU A 200 10.96 -0.26 -5.97
C LEU A 200 12.13 0.37 -5.20
N ASP A 201 12.81 -0.41 -4.37
CA ASP A 201 13.96 0.02 -3.54
C ASP A 201 13.70 1.28 -2.67
N GLU A 202 12.46 1.47 -2.23
CA GLU A 202 12.03 2.67 -1.47
C GLU A 202 12.31 4.01 -2.21
N ASP A 203 12.44 3.99 -3.54
CA ASP A 203 12.64 5.18 -4.38
C ASP A 203 11.35 5.97 -4.62
N PRO A 204 11.26 7.25 -4.16
CA PRO A 204 10.10 8.11 -4.38
C PRO A 204 9.68 8.27 -5.85
N GLY A 205 10.60 8.14 -6.80
CA GLY A 205 10.30 8.18 -8.23
C GLY A 205 9.50 6.96 -8.72
N THR A 206 9.32 5.94 -7.88
CA THR A 206 8.59 4.70 -8.20
C THR A 206 7.41 4.45 -7.28
N PHE A 207 7.00 5.42 -6.47
CA PHE A 207 5.85 5.24 -5.60
C PHE A 207 4.55 5.07 -6.40
N PHE A 208 3.70 4.15 -5.95
CA PHE A 208 2.37 3.93 -6.52
C PHE A 208 1.36 3.51 -5.43
N VAL A 209 0.09 3.83 -5.66
CA VAL A 209 -1.00 3.37 -4.79
C VAL A 209 -1.29 1.90 -5.10
N VAL A 210 -1.36 1.09 -4.04
CA VAL A 210 -1.82 -0.30 -4.13
C VAL A 210 -3.30 -0.39 -3.74
N GLY A 211 -3.70 0.22 -2.62
CA GLY A 211 -5.07 0.07 -2.12
C GLY A 211 -5.45 -1.39 -1.90
N GLU A 212 -6.65 -1.79 -2.32
CA GLU A 212 -7.12 -3.20 -2.28
C GLU A 212 -6.47 -4.06 -3.37
N GLU A 213 -6.23 -3.49 -4.56
CA GLU A 213 -5.60 -4.19 -5.67
C GLU A 213 -4.88 -3.21 -6.61
N ALA A 214 -3.76 -3.63 -7.16
CA ALA A 214 -3.04 -2.88 -8.17
C ALA A 214 -2.33 -3.78 -9.18
N THR A 215 -2.16 -3.24 -10.38
CA THR A 215 -1.22 -3.76 -11.38
C THR A 215 -0.15 -2.71 -11.63
N TYR A 216 1.11 -3.10 -11.51
CA TYR A 216 2.26 -2.23 -11.69
C TYR A 216 3.22 -2.82 -12.72
N VAL A 217 3.64 -2.00 -13.68
CA VAL A 217 4.69 -2.36 -14.65
C VAL A 217 5.99 -1.80 -14.14
N CYS A 218 6.98 -2.66 -13.93
CA CYS A 218 8.27 -2.25 -13.38
C CYS A 218 9.01 -1.37 -14.38
N THR A 219 9.26 -0.12 -13.98
CA THR A 219 9.92 0.89 -14.83
C THR A 219 11.44 0.78 -14.81
N LYS A 220 11.97 0.07 -13.81
CA LYS A 220 13.39 -0.21 -13.58
C LYS A 220 13.52 -1.52 -12.79
N ASP A 221 14.73 -2.01 -12.68
CA ASP A 221 15.06 -3.14 -11.81
C ASP A 221 15.00 -2.69 -10.33
N GLY A 222 14.60 -3.59 -9.43
CA GLY A 222 14.63 -3.37 -7.99
C GLY A 222 13.76 -4.34 -7.19
N GLU A 223 13.90 -4.31 -5.87
CA GLU A 223 13.07 -5.09 -4.96
C GLU A 223 11.75 -4.36 -4.67
N LEU A 224 10.63 -5.08 -4.66
CA LEU A 224 9.33 -4.54 -4.23
C LEU A 224 9.31 -4.32 -2.71
N TYR A 225 8.95 -3.10 -2.33
CA TYR A 225 8.59 -2.73 -0.97
C TYR A 225 7.11 -2.35 -0.92
N LEU A 226 6.43 -2.78 0.15
CA LEU A 226 5.06 -2.37 0.46
C LEU A 226 5.02 -1.66 1.82
N GLY A 227 4.12 -0.70 1.96
CA GLY A 227 4.07 0.18 3.11
C GLY A 227 2.69 0.79 3.33
N VAL A 228 2.48 1.37 4.51
CA VAL A 228 1.33 2.26 4.75
C VAL A 228 1.74 3.69 4.44
N ASN A 229 0.85 4.46 3.82
CA ASN A 229 1.07 5.88 3.55
C ASN A 229 0.87 6.72 4.82
N ASP A 230 1.80 6.60 5.75
CA ASP A 230 1.82 7.30 7.04
C ASP A 230 3.28 7.44 7.50
N ALA A 231 3.73 8.67 7.73
CA ALA A 231 5.08 8.95 8.24
C ALA A 231 5.21 8.65 9.74
N GLY A 232 4.10 8.61 10.48
CA GLY A 232 4.01 8.53 11.93
C GLY A 232 3.60 7.16 12.47
N VAL A 233 4.23 6.07 12.03
CA VAL A 233 3.74 4.69 12.29
C VAL A 233 3.83 4.17 13.74
N GLN A 234 4.29 4.95 14.71
CA GLN A 234 4.62 4.44 16.06
C GLN A 234 3.38 4.13 16.91
N ASN A 235 2.25 4.76 16.63
CA ASN A 235 0.96 4.50 17.27
C ASN A 235 0.07 3.56 16.46
N ASN A 236 0.56 3.06 15.32
CA ASN A 236 -0.17 2.14 14.47
C ASN A 236 -0.18 0.73 15.05
N SER A 237 -1.13 -0.09 14.62
CA SER A 237 -1.21 -1.51 14.98
C SER A 237 -1.92 -2.34 13.91
N GLY A 238 -1.77 -3.66 13.98
CA GLY A 238 -2.31 -4.57 12.98
C GLY A 238 -1.39 -4.75 11.78
N ALA A 239 -1.91 -5.41 10.76
CA ALA A 239 -1.18 -5.74 9.53
C ALA A 239 -2.16 -6.01 8.40
N PHE A 240 -1.64 -5.89 7.18
CA PHE A 240 -2.31 -6.30 5.96
C PHE A 240 -1.64 -7.55 5.40
N GLU A 241 -2.37 -8.32 4.61
CA GLU A 241 -1.83 -9.49 3.90
C GLU A 241 -1.85 -9.21 2.40
N ALA A 242 -0.68 -9.39 1.78
CA ALA A 242 -0.45 -9.19 0.35
C ALA A 242 -0.32 -10.53 -0.37
N THR A 243 -1.03 -10.67 -1.48
CA THR A 243 -0.76 -11.69 -2.51
C THR A 243 -0.19 -10.98 -3.73
N ILE A 244 1.04 -11.36 -4.09
CA ILE A 244 1.83 -10.73 -5.16
C ILE A 244 2.06 -11.77 -6.25
N THR A 245 1.66 -11.45 -7.48
CA THR A 245 1.93 -12.25 -8.67
C THR A 245 2.84 -11.46 -9.59
N ARG A 246 4.06 -11.95 -9.83
CA ARG A 246 5.00 -11.40 -10.82
C ARG A 246 4.90 -12.21 -12.11
N THR A 247 4.76 -11.52 -13.23
CA THR A 247 4.87 -12.08 -14.58
C THR A 247 6.09 -11.45 -15.26
N THR A 248 7.05 -12.27 -15.69
CA THR A 248 8.25 -11.77 -16.37
C THR A 248 7.89 -11.21 -17.74
N HIS A 249 8.55 -10.13 -18.15
CA HIS A 249 8.52 -9.75 -19.56
C HIS A 249 9.26 -10.81 -20.39
N GLY A 250 8.67 -11.17 -21.53
CA GLY A 250 9.24 -12.13 -22.48
C GLY A 250 10.02 -11.44 -23.59
#